data_AF-A0A534MSV2-F1
#
_entry.id   AF-A0A534MSV2-F1
#
_cell.length_a   1.000
_cell.length_b   1.000
_cell.length_c   1.000
_cell.angle_alpha   90.00
_cell.angle_beta   90.00
_cell.angle_gamma   90.00
#
_symmetry.space_group_name_H-M   'P 1'
#
loop_
_entity.id
_entity.type
_entity.pdbx_description
1 polymer ?
#
loop_
_entity_poly.entity_id
_entity_poly.type
_entity_poly.pdbx_seq_one_letter_code
_entity_poly.pdbx_strand_id
1 'polypeptide(L)'
;MAEQTTRTGILASTHQVTCIEKGDGHNPYERVRSIGGVNYDETRWKLSQQEAIAGIENDQWSFYVQTDNALVWLIVATSAQGYQYLKTKNDGEQPDTLLSLPECP
;
A
#
# COMPACT_ATOMS: atom_id res chain seq x y z
N MET A 1 38.45 18.48 -9.60
CA MET A 1 38.07 17.32 -8.77
C MET A 1 37.08 17.87 -7.75
N ALA A 2 35.81 17.93 -8.14
CA ALA A 2 34.75 17.00 -7.73
C ALA A 2 33.98 17.59 -6.55
N GLU A 3 32.88 18.29 -6.85
CA GLU A 3 31.98 18.84 -5.84
C GLU A 3 30.56 18.35 -6.15
N GLN A 4 30.23 17.25 -5.45
CA GLN A 4 28.94 16.96 -4.85
C GLN A 4 27.70 17.16 -5.75
N THR A 5 27.38 16.09 -6.50
CA THR A 5 26.05 15.91 -7.09
C THR A 5 25.04 15.64 -5.98
N THR A 6 24.31 16.67 -5.57
CA THR A 6 23.07 16.53 -4.80
C THR A 6 22.05 15.80 -5.69
N ARG A 7 21.95 14.46 -5.55
CA ARG A 7 20.69 13.80 -5.85
C ARG A 7 19.72 14.24 -4.76
N THR A 8 18.92 15.26 -5.02
CA THR A 8 17.65 15.44 -4.31
C THR A 8 16.84 14.17 -4.59
N GLY A 9 17.03 13.14 -3.76
CA GLY A 9 16.17 11.97 -3.77
C GLY A 9 14.78 12.48 -3.44
N ILE A 10 13.84 12.29 -4.36
CA ILE A 10 12.42 12.46 -4.05
C ILE A 10 12.16 11.45 -2.93
N LEU A 11 12.01 11.92 -1.70
CA LEU A 11 11.59 11.07 -0.59
C LEU A 11 10.20 10.56 -0.96
N ALA A 12 10.01 9.23 -1.03
CA ALA A 12 8.72 8.63 -1.32
C ALA A 12 7.67 9.21 -0.35
N SER A 13 6.55 9.72 -0.87
CA SER A 13 5.50 10.27 -0.02
C SER A 13 4.87 9.13 0.78
N THR A 14 4.77 9.33 2.09
CA THR A 14 4.27 8.30 3.01
C THR A 14 2.78 8.52 3.28
N HIS A 15 1.95 7.52 2.98
CA HIS A 15 0.49 7.60 3.14
C HIS A 15 -0.05 6.50 4.07
N GLN A 16 -0.94 6.88 4.98
CA GLN A 16 -1.65 5.94 5.84
C GLN A 16 -2.86 5.37 5.10
N VAL A 17 -2.94 4.04 5.02
CA VAL A 17 -4.13 3.32 4.56
C VAL A 17 -5.08 3.15 5.73
N THR A 18 -6.30 3.66 5.58
CA THR A 18 -7.35 3.58 6.61
C THR A 18 -8.60 2.84 6.13
N CYS A 19 -8.74 2.61 4.82
CA CYS A 19 -9.84 1.87 4.22
C CYS A 19 -9.36 1.10 2.99
N ILE A 20 -10.16 0.11 2.58
CA ILE A 20 -9.98 -0.61 1.32
C ILE A 20 -11.29 -0.71 0.56
N GLU A 21 -11.23 -1.07 -0.71
CA GLU A 21 -12.36 -1.66 -1.43
C GLU A 21 -12.10 -3.15 -1.57
N LYS A 22 -12.97 -3.97 -0.99
CA LYS A 22 -12.82 -5.44 -1.05
C LYS A 22 -13.26 -5.97 -2.42
N GLY A 23 -12.53 -6.96 -2.90
CA GLY A 23 -12.97 -7.77 -4.03
C GLY A 23 -13.85 -8.94 -3.57
N ASP A 24 -14.79 -9.34 -4.42
CA ASP A 24 -15.72 -10.46 -4.17
C ASP A 24 -15.07 -11.85 -4.34
N GLY A 25 -13.78 -11.89 -4.70
CA GLY A 25 -13.05 -13.11 -5.06
C GLY A 25 -12.43 -13.84 -3.87
N HIS A 26 -12.26 -15.15 -4.01
CA HIS A 26 -11.50 -15.95 -3.04
C HIS A 26 -9.98 -15.78 -3.18
N ASN A 27 -9.50 -15.14 -4.25
CA ASN A 27 -8.09 -15.06 -4.52
C ASN A 27 -7.40 -13.93 -3.75
N PRO A 28 -6.34 -14.19 -2.95
CA PRO A 28 -5.60 -13.15 -2.23
C PRO A 28 -5.24 -11.93 -3.07
N TYR A 29 -4.89 -12.13 -4.35
CA TYR A 29 -4.53 -11.02 -5.24
C TYR A 29 -5.72 -10.17 -5.71
N GLU A 30 -6.95 -10.68 -5.67
CA GLU A 30 -8.17 -9.96 -6.07
C GLU A 30 -8.93 -9.39 -4.87
N ARG A 31 -8.57 -9.80 -3.66
CA ARG A 31 -9.28 -9.46 -2.42
C ARG A 31 -9.21 -7.97 -2.05
N VAL A 32 -8.18 -7.26 -2.49
CA VAL A 32 -8.06 -5.80 -2.33
C VAL A 32 -8.11 -5.15 -3.72
N ARG A 33 -9.20 -4.47 -4.05
CA ARG A 33 -9.32 -3.75 -5.33
C ARG A 33 -8.64 -2.38 -5.27
N SER A 34 -8.84 -1.69 -4.15
CA SER A 34 -8.31 -0.35 -3.93
C SER A 34 -7.89 -0.18 -2.47
N ILE A 35 -6.92 0.70 -2.25
CA ILE A 35 -6.56 1.21 -0.93
C ILE A 35 -6.90 2.69 -0.87
N GLY A 36 -7.25 3.18 0.32
CA GLY A 36 -7.58 4.59 0.49
C GLY A 36 -7.31 5.08 1.90
N GLY A 37 -7.35 6.40 2.02
CA GLY A 37 -7.10 7.08 3.27
C GLY A 37 -7.43 8.56 3.24
N VAL A 38 -7.05 9.22 4.32
CA VAL A 38 -7.17 10.67 4.49
C VAL A 38 -5.77 11.21 4.73
N ASN A 39 -5.38 12.22 3.96
CA ASN A 39 -4.12 12.92 4.17
C ASN A 39 -4.22 13.86 5.39
N TYR A 40 -3.08 14.42 5.80
CA TYR A 40 -3.04 15.37 6.92
C TYR A 40 -3.90 16.62 6.68
N ASP A 41 -4.02 17.07 5.43
CA ASP A 41 -4.85 18.20 5.01
C ASP A 41 -6.34 17.83 4.82
N GLU A 42 -6.78 16.70 5.37
CA GLU A 42 -8.15 16.18 5.31
C GLU A 42 -8.64 15.78 3.90
N THR A 43 -7.79 15.89 2.87
CA THR A 43 -8.13 15.36 1.54
C THR A 43 -8.16 13.83 1.54
N ARG A 44 -9.20 13.29 0.91
CA ARG A 44 -9.33 11.86 0.68
C ARG A 44 -8.53 11.46 -0.54
N TRP A 45 -7.94 10.28 -0.47
CA TRP A 45 -7.27 9.66 -1.60
C TRP A 45 -7.71 8.20 -1.71
N LYS A 46 -7.72 7.69 -2.95
CA LYS A 46 -8.01 6.31 -3.27
C LYS A 46 -7.16 5.93 -4.47
N LEU A 47 -6.52 4.78 -4.41
CA LEU A 47 -5.72 4.21 -5.48
C LEU A 47 -6.16 2.78 -5.71
N SER A 48 -6.24 2.35 -6.97
CA SER A 48 -6.34 0.92 -7.25
C SER A 48 -5.10 0.19 -6.74
N GLN A 49 -5.25 -1.11 -6.49
CA GLN A 49 -4.12 -1.96 -6.08
C GLN A 49 -2.97 -1.87 -7.09
N GLN A 50 -3.27 -1.81 -8.39
CA GLN A 50 -2.26 -1.70 -9.44
C GLN A 50 -1.50 -0.36 -9.39
N GLU A 51 -2.20 0.76 -9.19
CA GLU A 51 -1.57 2.08 -9.05
C GLU A 51 -0.70 2.15 -7.80
N ALA A 52 -1.18 1.61 -6.68
CA ALA A 52 -0.42 1.55 -5.44
C ALA A 52 0.84 0.67 -5.57
N ILE A 53 0.74 -0.48 -6.24
CA ILE A 53 1.91 -1.32 -6.57
C ILE A 53 2.92 -0.53 -7.40
N ALA A 54 2.48 0.07 -8.50
CA ALA A 54 3.35 0.85 -9.37
C ALA A 54 4.03 2.00 -8.60
N GLY A 55 3.30 2.70 -7.74
CA GLY A 55 3.87 3.77 -6.92
C GLY A 55 4.92 3.30 -5.91
N ILE A 56 4.75 2.11 -5.32
CA ILE A 56 5.78 1.49 -4.46
C ILE A 56 7.01 1.11 -5.28
N GLU A 57 6.82 0.46 -6.44
CA GLU A 57 7.92 -0.01 -7.30
C GLU A 57 8.73 1.12 -7.91
N ASN A 58 8.12 2.30 -8.12
CA ASN A 58 8.79 3.48 -8.63
C ASN A 58 9.35 4.40 -7.52
N ASP A 59 9.37 3.94 -6.26
CA ASP A 59 9.77 4.74 -5.09
C ASP A 59 9.01 6.08 -4.97
N GLN A 60 7.79 6.16 -5.53
CA GLN A 60 6.96 7.35 -5.48
C GLN A 60 6.22 7.43 -4.14
N TRP A 61 5.72 6.29 -3.66
CA TRP A 61 4.89 6.20 -2.46
C TRP A 61 5.34 5.07 -1.53
N SER A 62 5.14 5.28 -0.24
CA SER A 62 5.24 4.25 0.78
C SER A 62 3.94 4.23 1.59
N PHE A 63 3.38 3.05 1.82
CA PHE A 63 2.10 2.90 2.49
C PHE A 63 2.22 2.14 3.80
N TYR A 64 1.44 2.54 4.80
CA TYR A 64 1.35 1.83 6.07
C TYR A 64 -0.07 1.74 6.59
N VAL A 65 -0.35 0.73 7.42
CA VAL A 65 -1.53 0.67 8.27
C VAL A 65 -1.11 0.95 9.71
N GLN A 66 -1.88 1.76 10.41
CA GLN A 66 -1.78 1.89 11.86
C GLN A 66 -2.76 0.90 12.49
N THR A 67 -2.25 -0.07 13.23
CA THR A 67 -3.04 -0.95 14.10
C THR A 67 -2.93 -0.48 15.55
N ASP A 68 -3.73 -1.04 16.45
CA ASP A 68 -3.66 -0.75 17.89
C ASP A 68 -2.28 -1.05 18.49
N ASN A 69 -1.54 -1.99 17.90
CA ASN A 69 -0.27 -2.47 18.43
C ASN A 69 0.96 -1.91 17.71
N ALA A 70 0.83 -1.53 16.43
CA ALA A 70 1.99 -1.10 15.65
C ALA A 70 1.62 -0.35 14.35
N LEU A 71 2.60 0.38 13.82
CA LEU A 71 2.64 0.78 12.42
C LEU A 71 3.21 -0.37 11.59
N VAL A 72 2.47 -0.82 10.58
CA VAL A 72 2.88 -1.93 9.71
C VAL A 72 2.88 -1.47 8.26
N TRP A 73 4.05 -1.57 7.61
CA TRP A 73 4.23 -1.20 6.21
C TRP A 73 3.57 -2.20 5.25
N LEU A 74 2.99 -1.67 4.17
CA LEU A 74 2.58 -2.47 3.03
C LEU A 74 3.81 -2.81 2.18
N ILE A 75 3.77 -3.99 1.58
CA ILE A 75 4.76 -4.47 0.61
C ILE A 75 4.05 -5.03 -0.61
N VAL A 76 4.76 -5.03 -1.74
CA VAL A 76 4.35 -5.78 -2.92
C VAL A 76 4.82 -7.22 -2.76
N ALA A 77 3.88 -8.16 -2.84
CA ALA A 77 4.16 -9.58 -2.85
C ALA A 77 3.79 -10.18 -4.21
N THR A 78 4.45 -11.27 -4.57
CA THR A 78 4.14 -12.03 -5.78
C THR A 78 3.58 -13.39 -5.37
N SER A 79 2.40 -13.75 -5.89
CA SER A 79 1.78 -15.05 -5.65
C SER A 79 2.57 -16.17 -6.34
N ALA A 80 2.29 -17.43 -5.97
CA ALA A 80 2.89 -18.60 -6.63
C ALA A 80 2.62 -18.67 -8.14
N GLN A 81 1.59 -17.97 -8.63
CA GLN A 81 1.21 -17.87 -10.04
C GLN A 81 1.82 -16.66 -10.76
N GLY A 82 2.63 -15.84 -10.08
CA GLY A 82 3.31 -14.68 -10.66
C GLY A 82 2.53 -13.36 -10.58
N TYR A 83 1.34 -13.35 -9.98
CA TYR A 83 0.56 -12.11 -9.81
C TYR A 83 1.04 -11.28 -8.63
N GLN A 84 1.22 -9.99 -8.84
CA GLN A 84 1.56 -9.04 -7.79
C GLN A 84 0.32 -8.56 -7.04
N TYR A 85 0.44 -8.39 -5.72
CA TYR A 85 -0.62 -7.93 -4.84
C TYR A 85 -0.04 -7.21 -3.61
N LEU A 86 -0.88 -6.46 -2.91
CA LEU A 86 -0.54 -5.75 -1.69
C LEU A 86 -0.87 -6.59 -0.46
N LYS A 87 0.05 -6.60 0.48
CA LYS A 87 -0.16 -7.11 1.84
C LYS A 87 0.68 -6.32 2.82
N THR A 88 0.41 -6.44 4.11
CA THR A 88 1.33 -5.90 5.11
C THR A 88 2.53 -6.83 5.30
N LYS A 89 3.64 -6.29 5.78
CA LYS A 89 4.87 -7.07 6.04
C LYS A 89 4.65 -8.26 6.99
N ASN A 90 3.69 -8.12 7.91
CA ASN A 90 3.42 -9.13 8.94
C ASN A 90 2.42 -10.21 8.48
N ASP A 91 1.76 -10.00 7.33
CA ASP A 91 0.77 -10.93 6.82
C ASP A 91 1.43 -12.22 6.27
N GLY A 92 0.66 -13.31 6.30
CA GLY A 92 0.94 -14.54 5.55
C GLY A 92 0.72 -14.35 4.05
N GLU A 93 0.23 -15.36 3.33
CA GLU A 93 -0.13 -15.19 1.91
C GLU A 93 -1.36 -14.28 1.73
N GLN A 94 -2.27 -14.28 2.70
CA GLN A 94 -3.48 -13.47 2.67
C GLN A 94 -3.21 -12.08 3.25
N PRO A 95 -3.76 -11.00 2.65
CA PRO A 95 -3.63 -9.66 3.19
C PRO A 95 -4.62 -9.42 4.35
N ASP A 96 -4.57 -10.26 5.40
CA ASP A 96 -5.54 -10.29 6.50
C ASP A 96 -5.68 -8.93 7.21
N THR A 97 -4.55 -8.23 7.39
CA THR A 97 -4.54 -6.90 8.01
C THR A 97 -5.29 -5.87 7.17
N LEU A 98 -5.10 -5.86 5.84
CA LEU A 98 -5.84 -4.97 4.94
C LEU A 98 -7.33 -5.34 4.88
N LEU A 99 -7.64 -6.63 4.86
CA LEU A 99 -9.01 -7.14 4.84
C LEU A 99 -9.81 -6.81 6.10
N SER A 100 -9.12 -6.53 7.21
CA SER A 100 -9.74 -6.09 8.45
C SER A 100 -10.10 -4.59 8.47
N LEU A 101 -9.64 -3.81 7.47
CA LEU A 101 -9.98 -2.39 7.37
C LEU A 101 -11.43 -2.18 6.88
N PRO A 102 -12.06 -1.06 7.27
CA PRO A 102 -13.38 -0.70 6.77
C PRO A 102 -13.39 -0.48 5.25
N GLU A 103 -14.58 -0.55 4.65
CA GLU A 103 -14.75 -0.17 3.24
C GLU A 103 -14.52 1.34 3.06
N CYS A 104 -13.90 1.73 1.95
CA CYS A 104 -13.80 3.13 1.59
C CYS A 104 -15.18 3.72 1.28
N PRO A 105 -15.45 4.97 1.71
CA PRO A 105 -16.73 5.65 1.45
C PRO A 105 -16.90 6.06 -0.02
#